data_AF-A0AAI8Z5T3-F1
#
_entry.id   AF-A0AAI8Z5T3-F1
#
_cell.length_a   1.000
_cell.length_b   1.000
_cell.length_c   1.000
_cell.angle_alpha   90.00
_cell.angle_beta   90.00
_cell.angle_gamma   90.00
#
_symmetry.space_group_name_H-M   'P 1'
#
loop_
_entity.id
_entity.type
_entity.pdbx_description
1 polymer ?
#
loop_
_entity_poly.entity_id
_entity_poly.type
_entity_poly.pdbx_seq_one_letter_code
_entity_poly.pdbx_strand_id
1 'polypeptide(L)'
;MQPTPVLQRAIRRLALTTKQGPHNYYKGNRTGSMGWIDKWGRHHVDWKKVRTYVCPDLTSFNLTPFVQTRIEETRDSFKHTETGTALDGKEYIRKWKLAGGNM
;
A
#
# COMPACT_ATOMS: atom_id res chain seq x y z
N MET A 1 16.32 -9.75 32.37
CA MET A 1 15.63 -10.99 32.75
C MET A 1 16.23 -12.13 31.96
N GLN A 2 16.85 -13.12 32.62
CA GLN A 2 17.40 -14.29 31.93
C GLN A 2 16.35 -15.40 31.88
N PRO A 3 16.14 -16.06 30.74
CA PRO A 3 15.18 -17.17 30.61
C PRO A 3 15.65 -18.40 31.38
N THR A 4 14.71 -19.25 31.80
CA THR A 4 15.02 -20.51 32.48
C THR A 4 15.76 -21.49 31.56
N PRO A 5 16.57 -22.41 32.08
CA PRO A 5 17.40 -23.31 31.27
C PRO A 5 16.63 -24.14 30.21
N VAL A 6 15.42 -24.59 30.56
CA VAL A 6 14.54 -25.34 29.63
C VAL A 6 14.08 -24.45 28.47
N LEU A 7 13.64 -23.22 28.79
CA LEU A 7 13.20 -22.25 27.79
C LEU A 7 14.37 -21.77 26.92
N GLN A 8 15.54 -21.57 27.52
CA GLN A 8 16.76 -21.14 26.83
C GLN A 8 17.12 -22.07 25.67
N ARG A 9 16.93 -23.39 25.84
CA ARG A 9 17.18 -24.38 24.79
C ARG A 9 16.20 -24.25 23.62
N ALA A 10 14.92 -23.98 23.92
CA ALA A 10 13.87 -23.83 22.92
C ALA A 10 14.00 -22.52 22.12
N ILE A 11 14.31 -21.41 22.78
CA ILE A 11 14.37 -20.08 22.13
C ILE A 11 15.64 -19.85 21.30
N ARG A 12 16.72 -20.61 21.52
CA ARG A 12 18.01 -20.43 20.82
C ARG A 12 17.92 -20.58 19.30
N ARG A 13 16.94 -21.33 18.81
CA ARG A 13 16.72 -21.57 17.37
C ARG A 13 15.70 -20.62 16.73
N LEU A 14 15.09 -19.74 17.52
CA LEU A 14 14.19 -18.73 16.98
C LEU A 14 14.99 -17.65 16.25
N ALA A 15 14.37 -17.04 15.23
CA ALA A 15 14.99 -15.93 14.52
C ALA A 15 15.21 -14.75 15.48
N LEU A 16 16.43 -14.22 15.49
CA LEU A 16 16.77 -13.06 16.32
C LEU A 16 15.88 -11.85 15.99
N THR A 17 15.37 -11.22 17.03
CA THR A 17 14.67 -9.93 16.95
C THR A 17 15.65 -8.78 17.15
N THR A 18 15.17 -7.55 16.96
CA THR A 18 15.94 -6.32 17.18
C THR A 18 16.44 -6.15 18.63
N LYS A 19 15.93 -6.94 19.59
CA LYS A 19 16.21 -6.80 21.03
C LYS A 19 17.10 -7.91 21.61
N GLN A 20 17.53 -8.85 20.79
CA GLN A 20 18.22 -10.07 21.26
C GLN A 20 19.68 -10.16 20.80
N GLY A 21 20.10 -9.36 19.81
CA GLY A 21 21.46 -9.41 19.27
C GLY A 21 22.49 -8.63 20.10
N PRO A 22 23.79 -8.88 19.88
CA PRO A 22 24.88 -8.09 20.46
C PRO A 22 24.88 -6.64 19.94
N HIS A 23 25.74 -5.78 20.49
CA HIS A 23 25.79 -4.33 20.18
C HIS A 23 25.83 -4.00 18.67
N ASN A 24 26.46 -4.85 17.85
CA ASN A 24 26.64 -4.62 16.41
C ASN A 24 25.55 -5.29 15.54
N TYR A 25 24.50 -5.85 16.15
CA TYR A 25 23.40 -6.48 15.43
C TYR A 25 22.32 -5.45 15.11
N TYR A 26 22.22 -5.07 13.84
CA TYR A 26 21.14 -4.23 13.33
C TYR A 26 20.16 -5.06 12.50
N LYS A 27 18.86 -4.94 12.82
CA LYS A 27 17.76 -5.54 12.04
C LYS A 27 16.73 -4.46 11.75
N GLY A 28 16.46 -4.22 10.47
CA GLY A 28 15.50 -3.20 10.03
C GLY A 28 14.04 -3.65 10.14
N ASN A 29 13.12 -2.67 10.12
CA ASN A 29 11.67 -2.88 10.20
C ASN A 29 10.95 -2.61 8.86
N ARG A 30 11.64 -2.81 7.73
CA ARG A 30 11.10 -2.61 6.37
C ARG A 30 10.57 -1.18 6.09
N THR A 31 11.15 -0.17 6.72
CA THR A 31 10.82 1.24 6.46
C THR A 31 11.23 1.71 5.05
N GLY A 32 12.10 0.95 4.37
CA GLY A 32 12.65 1.28 3.06
C GLY A 32 13.87 2.20 3.16
N SER A 33 14.62 2.31 2.07
CA SER A 33 15.78 3.22 1.99
C SER A 33 15.33 4.60 1.53
N MET A 34 15.44 5.60 2.42
CA MET A 34 15.08 7.01 2.17
C MET A 34 16.27 7.85 1.71
N GLY A 35 17.41 7.23 1.40
CA GLY A 35 18.65 7.96 1.27
C GLY A 35 19.85 7.03 1.13
N TRP A 36 21.00 7.52 1.60
CA TRP A 36 22.26 6.78 1.60
C TRP A 36 23.11 7.22 2.80
N ILE A 37 24.01 6.34 3.23
CA ILE A 37 24.99 6.62 4.29
C ILE A 37 26.33 6.95 3.61
N ASP A 38 26.97 8.05 4.01
CA ASP A 38 28.27 8.43 3.48
C ASP A 38 29.44 7.66 4.13
N LYS A 39 30.65 7.85 3.61
CA LYS A 39 31.86 7.18 4.12
C LYS A 39 32.22 7.54 5.57
N TRP A 40 31.59 8.58 6.13
CA TRP A 40 31.78 9.04 7.51
C TRP A 40 30.63 8.59 8.43
N GLY A 41 29.69 7.79 7.93
CA GLY A 41 28.56 7.26 8.69
C GLY A 41 27.36 8.21 8.82
N ARG A 42 27.33 9.32 8.08
CA ARG A 42 26.19 10.26 8.10
C ARG A 42 25.13 9.82 7.10
N HIS A 43 23.86 9.98 7.47
CA HIS A 43 22.74 9.67 6.59
C HIS A 43 22.29 10.91 5.82
N HIS A 44 22.18 10.80 4.49
CA HIS A 44 21.70 11.84 3.58
C HIS A 44 20.35 11.44 2.98
N VAL A 45 19.33 12.30 3.11
CA VAL A 45 17.98 12.02 2.62
C VAL A 45 17.90 12.29 1.12
N ASP A 46 17.34 11.33 0.36
CA ASP A 46 16.95 11.49 -1.03
C ASP A 46 15.44 11.74 -1.11
N TRP A 47 15.06 13.00 -1.27
CA TRP A 47 13.66 13.43 -1.30
C TRP A 47 12.83 12.78 -2.41
N LYS A 48 13.46 12.26 -3.48
CA LYS A 48 12.76 11.52 -4.54
C LYS A 48 12.24 10.14 -4.07
N LYS A 49 12.83 9.59 -3.00
CA LYS A 49 12.45 8.29 -2.41
C LYS A 49 11.50 8.43 -1.22
N VAL A 50 11.34 9.64 -0.69
CA VAL A 50 10.44 9.92 0.43
C VAL A 50 9.00 9.80 -0.05
N ARG A 51 8.26 8.86 0.53
CA ARG A 51 6.84 8.65 0.22
C ARG A 51 6.00 9.80 0.76
N THR A 52 5.12 10.34 -0.09
CA THR A 52 4.09 11.30 0.29
C THR A 52 2.70 10.66 0.16
N TYR A 53 1.75 11.15 0.94
CA TYR A 53 0.34 10.78 0.80
C TYR A 53 -0.41 12.02 0.31
N VAL A 54 -0.78 12.02 -0.97
CA VAL A 54 -1.46 13.17 -1.59
C VAL A 54 -2.93 13.13 -1.18
N CYS A 55 -3.32 14.05 -0.29
CA CYS A 55 -4.71 14.25 0.08
C CYS A 55 -5.35 15.25 -0.91
N PRO A 56 -6.46 14.91 -1.58
CA PRO A 56 -7.19 15.88 -2.39
C PRO A 56 -7.88 16.92 -1.50
N ASP A 57 -8.30 18.05 -2.08
CA ASP A 57 -9.21 18.97 -1.39
C ASP A 57 -10.59 18.31 -1.25
N LEU A 58 -11.06 18.22 -0.02
CA LEU A 58 -12.35 17.61 0.33
C LEU A 58 -13.42 18.66 0.67
N THR A 59 -13.14 19.94 0.44
CA THR A 59 -14.11 21.01 0.63
C THR A 59 -15.33 20.76 -0.26
N SER A 60 -16.53 20.72 0.33
CA SER A 60 -17.80 20.38 -0.35
C SER A 60 -17.92 18.94 -0.86
N PHE A 61 -17.08 18.00 -0.40
CA PHE A 61 -17.20 16.59 -0.76
C PHE A 61 -18.29 15.90 0.07
N ASN A 62 -19.35 15.44 -0.59
CA ASN A 62 -20.55 14.91 0.09
C ASN A 62 -20.59 13.37 0.20
N LEU A 63 -19.65 12.65 -0.42
CA LEU A 63 -19.64 11.19 -0.35
C LEU A 63 -19.09 10.73 1.00
N THR A 64 -19.80 9.80 1.63
CA THR A 64 -19.42 9.20 2.92
C THR A 64 -19.03 7.74 2.70
N PRO A 65 -18.33 7.09 3.65
CA PRO A 65 -18.02 5.66 3.54
C PRO A 65 -19.25 4.75 3.68
N PHE A 66 -20.44 5.30 3.90
CA PHE A 66 -21.69 4.55 4.06
C PHE A 66 -22.71 4.93 2.99
N VAL A 67 -23.52 3.95 2.61
CA VAL A 67 -24.70 4.10 1.75
C VAL A 67 -25.93 3.78 2.59
N GLN A 68 -27.04 4.45 2.31
CA GLN A 68 -28.29 4.21 3.04
C GLN A 68 -28.84 2.81 2.71
N THR A 69 -29.25 2.05 3.72
CA THR A 69 -29.75 0.67 3.58
C THR A 69 -30.94 0.51 2.64
N ARG A 70 -31.73 1.56 2.42
CA ARG A 70 -32.87 1.53 1.47
C ARG A 70 -32.44 1.50 -0.01
N ILE A 71 -31.17 1.76 -0.30
CA ILE A 71 -30.64 1.75 -1.65
C ILE A 71 -30.26 0.32 -1.98
N GLU A 72 -30.97 -0.28 -2.92
CA GLU A 72 -30.73 -1.66 -3.35
C GLU A 72 -29.38 -1.82 -4.05
N GLU A 73 -28.69 -2.91 -3.75
CA GLU A 73 -27.43 -3.25 -4.40
C GLU A 73 -27.68 -3.67 -5.85
N THR A 74 -27.11 -2.93 -6.81
CA THR A 74 -27.23 -3.25 -8.23
C THR A 74 -25.94 -3.90 -8.75
N ARG A 75 -26.09 -5.02 -9.48
CA ARG A 75 -24.97 -5.68 -10.18
C ARG A 75 -24.99 -5.33 -11.66
N ASP A 76 -23.86 -4.86 -12.17
CA ASP A 76 -23.70 -4.60 -13.59
C ASP A 76 -23.67 -5.89 -14.42
N SER A 77 -24.19 -5.81 -15.65
CA SER A 77 -24.15 -6.89 -16.64
C SER A 77 -23.35 -6.45 -17.86
N PHE A 78 -22.25 -7.15 -18.14
CA PHE A 78 -21.33 -6.86 -19.24
C PHE A 78 -21.59 -7.72 -20.49
N LYS A 79 -22.74 -8.38 -20.58
CA LYS A 79 -23.12 -9.20 -21.76
C LYS A 79 -23.19 -8.42 -23.07
N HIS A 80 -23.35 -7.10 -22.98
CA HIS A 80 -23.37 -6.19 -24.13
C HIS A 80 -21.97 -5.89 -24.69
N THR A 81 -20.91 -6.19 -23.93
CA THR A 81 -19.52 -6.02 -24.35
C THR A 81 -19.05 -7.25 -25.13
N GLU A 82 -18.10 -7.08 -26.04
CA GLU A 82 -17.59 -8.20 -26.85
C GLU A 82 -16.86 -9.24 -25.98
N THR A 83 -16.15 -8.78 -24.95
CA THR A 83 -15.39 -9.65 -24.04
C THR A 83 -16.23 -10.21 -22.89
N GLY A 84 -17.45 -9.71 -22.69
CA GLY A 84 -18.27 -10.02 -21.52
C GLY A 84 -17.73 -9.41 -20.22
N THR A 85 -16.83 -8.41 -20.27
CA THR A 85 -16.15 -7.84 -19.10
C THR A 85 -16.26 -6.31 -19.03
N ALA A 86 -16.05 -5.77 -17.83
CA ALA A 86 -16.03 -4.32 -17.58
C ALA A 86 -14.87 -3.59 -18.27
N LEU A 87 -13.81 -4.31 -18.66
CA LEU A 87 -12.56 -3.76 -19.19
C LEU A 87 -12.49 -3.82 -20.72
N ASP A 88 -13.63 -3.98 -21.40
CA ASP A 88 -13.68 -4.00 -22.86
C ASP A 88 -13.27 -2.64 -23.46
N GLY A 89 -12.18 -2.63 -24.22
CA GLY A 89 -11.62 -1.41 -24.79
C GLY A 89 -12.51 -0.76 -25.83
N LYS A 90 -13.24 -1.55 -26.63
CA LYS A 90 -14.18 -1.01 -27.64
C LYS A 90 -15.34 -0.31 -26.98
N GLU A 91 -15.91 -0.90 -25.91
CA GLU A 91 -16.96 -0.25 -25.16
C GLU A 91 -16.46 1.04 -24.48
N TYR A 92 -15.27 1.00 -23.88
CA TYR A 92 -14.67 2.21 -23.31
C TYR A 92 -14.59 3.35 -24.32
N ILE A 93 -14.08 3.08 -25.53
CA ILE A 93 -13.97 4.08 -26.61
C ILE A 93 -15.36 4.56 -27.04
N ARG A 94 -16.33 3.67 -27.16
CA ARG A 94 -17.70 4.03 -27.53
C ARG A 94 -18.33 4.97 -26.48
N LYS A 95 -18.22 4.65 -25.20
CA LYS A 95 -18.70 5.49 -24.09
C LYS A 95 -17.99 6.85 -24.07
N TRP A 96 -16.68 6.89 -24.29
CA TRP A 96 -15.90 8.12 -24.37
C TRP A 96 -16.39 9.05 -25.49
N LYS A 97 -16.61 8.50 -26.71
CA LYS A 97 -17.16 9.28 -27.84
C LYS A 97 -18.55 9.83 -27.52
N LEU A 98 -19.42 9.01 -26.92
CA LEU A 98 -20.77 9.43 -26.53
C LEU A 98 -20.78 10.52 -25.46
N ALA A 99 -19.82 10.50 -24.54
CA ALA A 99 -19.66 11.53 -23.51
C ALA A 99 -19.07 12.85 -24.03
N GLY A 100 -18.90 13.01 -25.36
CA GLY A 100 -18.37 14.23 -25.96
C GLY A 100 -16.84 14.25 -26.09
N GLY A 101 -16.20 13.09 -26.04
CA GLY A 101 -14.78 12.96 -26.36
C GLY A 101 -14.50 13.27 -27.83
N ASN A 102 -14.11 14.50 -28.12
CA ASN A 102 -13.46 14.88 -29.37
C ASN A 102 -11.94 14.87 -29.16
N MET A 103 -11.20 14.30 -30.11
CA MET A 103 -9.76 14.52 -30.26
C MET A 103 -9.53 15.87 -30.94
#